data_AF-A0A0B8NGY6-F1
#
_entry.id   AF-A0A0B8NGY6-F1
#
_cell.length_a   1.000
_cell.length_b   1.000
_cell.length_c   1.000
_cell.angle_alpha   90.00
_cell.angle_beta   90.00
_cell.angle_gamma   90.00
#
_symmetry.space_group_name_H-M   'P 1'
#
loop_
_entity.id
_entity.type
_entity.pdbx_description
1 polymer ?
#
loop_
_entity_poly.entity_id
_entity_poly.type
_entity_poly.pdbx_seq_one_letter_code
_entity_poly.pdbx_strand_id
1 'polypeptide(L)'
;MRRFDAIQEATGASRAILVARLRGLTQAGVLERVEYREPGARTRHEYRLTPAGRELQPVLTALMQWGDKHLASPAGPPLTVTHTDCGATVRATLRCEHGHVLPDTGRDLTVHHNREPKRHYRRPRISPASGMGPGFPLDCRRNSLAGFCD
;
A
#
# COMPACT_ATOMS: atom_id res chain seq x y z
N MET A 1 -4.72 13.80 17.83
CA MET A 1 -5.12 14.36 16.52
C MET A 1 -6.18 13.47 15.86
N ARG A 2 -7.39 13.98 15.59
CA ARG A 2 -8.50 13.18 15.02
C ARG A 2 -9.35 13.91 13.96
N ARG A 3 -9.14 15.22 13.79
CA ARG A 3 -9.90 16.07 12.86
C ARG A 3 -9.25 16.10 11.49
N PHE A 4 -10.05 16.25 10.43
CA PHE A 4 -9.56 16.26 9.05
C PHE A 4 -8.44 17.26 8.82
N ASP A 5 -8.64 18.54 9.20
CA ASP A 5 -7.67 19.60 8.94
C ASP A 5 -6.34 19.33 9.66
N ALA A 6 -6.40 18.83 10.90
CA ALA A 6 -5.19 18.47 11.64
C ALA A 6 -4.45 17.28 11.01
N ILE A 7 -5.18 16.26 10.52
CA ILE A 7 -4.56 15.14 9.79
C ILE A 7 -3.94 15.63 8.48
N GLN A 8 -4.60 16.55 7.79
CA GLN A 8 -4.10 17.14 6.55
C GLN A 8 -2.80 17.91 6.80
N GLU A 9 -2.77 18.76 7.82
CA GLU A 9 -1.59 19.51 8.23
C GLU A 9 -0.43 18.59 8.60
N ALA A 10 -0.67 17.56 9.40
CA ALA A 10 0.36 16.64 9.85
C ALA A 10 0.91 15.72 8.74
N THR A 11 0.11 15.41 7.71
CA THR A 11 0.52 14.49 6.63
C THR A 11 1.01 15.21 5.37
N GLY A 12 0.68 16.49 5.21
CA GLY A 12 0.93 17.25 3.98
C GLY A 12 0.16 16.72 2.75
N ALA A 13 -0.76 15.76 2.95
CA ALA A 13 -1.50 15.15 1.84
C ALA A 13 -2.46 16.16 1.21
N SER A 14 -2.61 16.11 -0.12
CA SER A 14 -3.65 16.89 -0.79
C SER A 14 -5.02 16.46 -0.31
N ARG A 15 -5.98 17.39 -0.29
CA ARG A 15 -7.35 17.13 0.18
C ARG A 15 -7.98 15.91 -0.50
N ALA A 16 -7.82 15.80 -1.83
CA ALA A 16 -8.38 14.69 -2.60
C ALA A 16 -7.79 13.33 -2.20
N ILE A 17 -6.46 13.25 -2.03
CA ILE A 17 -5.78 12.03 -1.60
C ILE A 17 -6.19 11.67 -0.17
N LEU A 18 -6.21 12.65 0.73
CA LEU A 18 -6.58 12.39 2.13
C LEU A 18 -8.02 11.87 2.25
N VAL A 19 -8.97 12.46 1.53
CA VAL A 19 -10.35 11.96 1.47
C VAL A 19 -10.42 10.52 0.99
N ALA A 20 -9.70 10.19 -0.10
CA ALA A 20 -9.67 8.83 -0.64
C ALA A 20 -9.09 7.82 0.37
N ARG A 21 -7.98 8.19 1.05
CA ARG A 21 -7.33 7.33 2.07
C ARG A 21 -8.21 7.13 3.29
N LEU A 22 -8.78 8.19 3.85
CA LEU A 22 -9.67 8.11 5.02
C LEU A 22 -10.94 7.30 4.70
N ARG A 23 -11.51 7.46 3.50
CA ARG A 23 -12.63 6.63 3.03
C ARG A 23 -12.23 5.16 2.97
N GLY A 24 -11.08 4.84 2.37
CA GLY A 24 -10.59 3.47 2.28
C GLY A 24 -10.36 2.83 3.65
N LEU A 25 -9.74 3.56 4.59
CA LEU A 25 -9.54 3.10 5.97
C LEU A 25 -10.85 2.92 6.74
N THR A 26 -11.85 3.77 6.48
CA THR A 26 -13.18 3.62 7.08
C THR A 26 -13.91 2.40 6.52
N GLN A 27 -13.86 2.19 5.20
CA GLN A 27 -14.46 1.02 4.55
C GLN A 27 -13.80 -0.29 4.97
N ALA A 28 -12.50 -0.28 5.24
CA ALA A 28 -11.77 -1.42 5.76
C ALA A 28 -12.00 -1.66 7.26
N GLY A 29 -12.80 -0.83 7.95
CA GLY A 29 -13.06 -0.95 9.38
C GLY A 29 -11.87 -0.61 10.28
N VAL A 30 -10.84 0.06 9.74
CA VAL A 30 -9.67 0.53 10.51
C VAL A 30 -10.00 1.82 11.27
N LEU A 31 -10.77 2.69 10.63
CA LEU A 31 -11.27 3.94 11.21
C LEU A 31 -12.80 3.94 11.26
N GLU A 32 -13.35 4.65 12.22
CA GLU A 32 -14.75 5.06 12.25
C GLU A 32 -14.86 6.57 12.13
N ARG A 33 -15.87 7.05 11.41
CA ARG A 33 -16.19 8.49 11.30
C ARG A 33 -17.29 8.83 12.30
N VAL A 34 -16.94 9.60 13.32
CA VAL A 34 -17.84 9.95 14.43
C VAL A 34 -18.21 11.42 14.35
N GLU A 35 -19.50 11.72 14.51
CA GLU A 35 -19.99 13.08 14.69
C GLU A 35 -19.69 13.56 16.11
N TYR A 36 -19.21 14.79 16.22
CA TYR A 36 -19.13 15.48 17.50
C TYR A 36 -19.60 16.92 17.34
N ARG A 37 -20.13 17.47 18.43
CA ARG A 37 -20.62 18.83 18.50
C ARG A 37 -20.17 19.42 19.82
N GLU A 38 -19.38 20.49 19.76
CA GLU A 38 -19.17 21.31 20.94
C GLU A 38 -20.41 22.16 21.22
N PRO A 39 -20.73 22.45 22.50
CA PRO A 39 -21.86 23.29 22.85
C PRO A 39 -21.83 24.62 22.06
N GLY A 40 -22.92 24.93 21.35
CA GLY A 40 -23.03 26.14 20.52
C GLY A 40 -22.37 26.09 19.14
N ALA A 41 -21.66 25.01 18.78
CA ALA A 41 -20.98 24.87 17.49
C ALA A 41 -21.77 24.04 16.46
N ARG A 42 -21.35 24.13 15.20
CA ARG A 42 -21.81 23.27 14.09
C ARG A 42 -21.27 21.85 14.27
N THR A 43 -22.07 20.84 13.90
CA THR A 43 -21.64 19.43 13.87
C THR A 43 -20.38 19.26 13.02
N ARG A 44 -19.37 18.59 13.58
CA ARG A 44 -18.11 18.24 12.92
C ARG A 44 -17.91 16.74 12.96
N HIS A 45 -17.01 16.26 12.12
CA HIS A 45 -16.60 14.85 12.11
C HIS A 45 -15.17 14.70 12.60
N GLU A 46 -14.91 13.60 13.28
CA GLU A 46 -13.57 13.11 13.58
C GLU A 46 -13.43 11.65 13.18
N TYR A 47 -12.17 11.22 13.03
CA TYR A 47 -11.81 9.85 12.70
C TYR A 47 -11.19 9.19 13.92
N ARG A 48 -11.75 8.08 14.36
CA ARG A 48 -11.25 7.30 15.50
C ARG A 48 -10.78 5.93 15.03
N LEU A 49 -9.70 5.42 15.62
CA LEU A 49 -9.29 4.03 15.43
C LEU A 49 -10.32 3.10 16.06
N THR A 50 -10.71 2.08 15.30
CA THR A 50 -11.47 0.93 15.81
C THR A 50 -10.54 0.00 16.59
N PRO A 51 -11.05 -1.02 17.30
CA PRO A 51 -10.21 -2.08 17.89
C PRO A 51 -9.29 -2.73 16.84
N ALA A 52 -9.84 -3.13 15.69
CA ALA A 52 -9.08 -3.68 14.58
C ALA A 52 -7.99 -2.71 14.06
N GLY A 53 -8.28 -1.41 14.04
CA GLY A 53 -7.29 -0.41 13.66
C GLY A 53 -6.13 -0.27 14.65
N ARG A 54 -6.39 -0.44 15.95
CA ARG A 54 -5.32 -0.43 16.98
C ARG A 54 -4.42 -1.67 16.87
N GLU A 55 -5.00 -2.82 16.52
CA GLU A 55 -4.28 -4.08 16.36
C GLU A 55 -3.29 -4.07 15.17
N LEU A 56 -3.34 -3.05 14.29
CA LEU A 56 -2.35 -2.86 13.22
C LEU A 56 -0.98 -2.34 13.71
N GLN A 57 -0.84 -1.96 14.97
CA GLN A 57 0.41 -1.41 15.52
C GLN A 57 1.66 -2.27 15.22
N PRO A 58 1.64 -3.62 15.33
CA PRO A 58 2.80 -4.45 15.00
C PRO A 58 3.17 -4.38 13.52
N VAL A 59 2.18 -4.28 12.62
CA VAL A 59 2.40 -4.17 11.17
C VAL A 59 3.07 -2.84 10.83
N LEU A 60 2.59 -1.74 11.41
CA LEU A 60 3.20 -0.42 11.22
C LEU A 60 4.65 -0.40 11.74
N THR A 61 4.89 -1.02 12.90
CA THR A 61 6.23 -1.13 13.49
C THR A 61 7.17 -1.92 12.57
N ALA A 62 6.73 -3.06 12.03
CA ALA A 62 7.52 -3.85 11.09
C ALA A 62 7.85 -3.09 9.79
N LEU A 63 6.88 -2.35 9.25
CA LEU A 63 7.08 -1.53 8.05
C LEU A 63 8.09 -0.40 8.31
N MET A 64 8.00 0.26 9.47
CA MET A 64 8.96 1.29 9.88
C MET A 64 10.37 0.71 10.02
N GLN A 65 10.54 -0.42 10.69
CA GLN A 65 11.85 -1.07 10.82
C GLN A 65 12.50 -1.40 9.48
N TRP A 66 11.71 -1.87 8.51
CA TRP A 66 12.20 -2.10 7.15
C TRP A 66 12.64 -0.79 6.50
N GLY A 67 11.84 0.28 6.63
CA GLY A 67 12.17 1.61 6.14
C GLY A 67 13.45 2.16 6.78
N ASP A 68 13.59 2.03 8.09
CA ASP A 68 14.77 2.49 8.82
C ASP A 68 16.04 1.77 8.37
N LYS A 69 15.94 0.47 8.07
CA LYS A 69 17.07 -0.33 7.60
C LYS A 69 17.53 0.03 6.18
N HIS A 70 16.60 0.44 5.32
CA HIS A 70 16.86 0.53 3.88
C HIS A 70 16.74 1.93 3.28
N LEU A 71 16.01 2.83 3.94
CA LEU A 71 15.64 4.16 3.44
C LEU A 71 16.05 5.28 4.39
N ALA A 72 16.55 4.97 5.60
CA ALA A 72 17.04 6.01 6.51
C ALA A 72 18.22 6.76 5.91
N SER A 73 18.19 8.08 6.04
CA SER A 73 19.31 8.94 5.69
C SER A 73 20.43 8.83 6.73
N PRO A 74 21.63 9.37 6.47
CA PRO A 74 22.69 9.48 7.48
C PRO A 74 22.27 10.24 8.75
N ALA A 75 21.24 11.09 8.67
CA ALA A 75 20.67 11.78 9.83
C ALA A 75 19.80 10.86 10.73
N GLY A 76 19.63 9.59 10.35
CA GLY A 76 18.83 8.61 11.08
C GLY A 76 17.40 8.46 10.56
N PRO A 77 16.61 7.59 11.20
CA PRO A 77 15.21 7.36 10.85
C PRO A 77 14.34 8.57 11.23
N PRO A 78 13.33 8.91 10.42
CA PRO A 78 12.47 10.07 10.67
C PRO A 78 11.54 9.89 11.89
N LEU A 79 11.32 8.66 12.33
CA LEU A 79 10.44 8.30 13.43
C LEU A 79 11.06 7.16 14.23
N THR A 80 10.90 7.18 15.56
CA THR A 80 11.27 6.06 16.44
C THR A 80 10.09 5.72 17.33
N VAL A 81 9.76 4.43 17.42
CA VAL A 81 8.72 3.94 18.35
C VAL A 81 9.38 3.52 19.65
N THR A 82 8.95 4.09 20.76
CA THR A 82 9.48 3.79 22.10
C THR A 82 8.37 3.33 23.04
N HIS A 83 8.75 2.51 24.02
CA HIS A 83 7.87 2.10 25.10
C HIS A 83 7.64 3.29 26.04
N THR A 84 6.38 3.60 26.34
CA THR A 84 6.03 4.76 27.16
C THR A 84 6.63 4.72 28.56
N ASP A 85 6.69 3.55 29.19
CA ASP A 85 7.10 3.46 30.60
C ASP A 85 8.62 3.49 30.81
N CYS A 86 9.41 3.01 29.82
CA CYS A 86 10.87 2.91 29.98
C CYS A 86 11.70 3.57 28.87
N GLY A 87 11.07 4.10 27.82
CA GLY A 87 11.74 4.77 26.70
C GLY A 87 12.50 3.85 25.75
N ALA A 88 12.56 2.54 25.99
CA ALA A 88 13.25 1.59 25.12
C ALA A 88 12.61 1.53 23.72
N THR A 89 13.41 1.42 22.66
CA THR A 89 12.91 1.26 21.29
C THR A 89 12.10 -0.03 21.15
N VAL A 90 10.90 0.09 20.59
CA VAL A 90 10.02 -1.04 20.31
C VAL A 90 10.39 -1.65 18.96
N ARG A 91 10.42 -2.99 18.92
CA ARG A 91 10.65 -3.75 17.69
C ARG A 91 9.54 -4.79 17.47
N ALA A 92 9.03 -4.87 16.24
CA ALA A 92 8.27 -6.03 15.83
C ALA A 92 9.23 -7.21 15.66
N THR A 93 8.80 -8.39 16.12
CA THR A 93 9.51 -9.66 15.98
C THR A 93 8.50 -10.74 15.69
N LEU A 94 8.90 -11.76 14.92
CA LEU A 94 8.11 -12.96 14.76
C LEU A 94 8.45 -13.92 15.90
N ARG A 95 7.42 -14.42 16.58
CA ARG A 95 7.55 -15.41 17.65
C ARG A 95 6.62 -16.58 17.34
N CYS A 96 7.15 -17.79 17.37
CA CYS A 96 6.30 -18.99 17.24
C CYS A 96 5.58 -19.29 18.56
N GLU A 97 4.59 -20.18 18.54
CA GLU A 97 3.82 -20.56 19.73
C GLU A 97 4.67 -21.21 20.83
N HIS A 98 5.77 -21.87 20.45
CA HIS A 98 6.76 -22.44 21.39
C HIS A 98 7.73 -21.40 21.97
N GLY A 99 7.65 -20.16 21.48
CA GLY A 99 8.39 -19.04 22.01
C GLY A 99 9.77 -18.76 21.45
N HIS A 100 10.15 -19.46 20.38
CA HIS A 100 11.32 -19.07 19.59
C HIS A 100 11.06 -17.73 18.90
N VAL A 101 12.03 -16.81 19.01
CA VAL A 101 12.09 -15.60 18.20
C VAL A 101 12.71 -15.96 16.87
N LEU A 102 12.02 -15.68 15.78
CA LEU A 102 12.42 -16.02 14.42
C LEU A 102 13.09 -14.80 13.75
N PRO A 103 14.04 -15.02 12.82
CA PRO A 103 14.62 -13.94 12.04
C PRO A 103 13.62 -13.36 11.05
N ASP A 104 13.69 -12.04 10.82
CA ASP A 104 12.82 -11.28 9.91
C ASP A 104 13.12 -11.52 8.40
N THR A 105 13.66 -12.69 8.06
CA THR A 105 14.03 -13.07 6.68
C THR A 105 13.01 -13.99 6.01
N GLY A 106 12.09 -14.57 6.80
CA GLY A 106 11.10 -15.53 6.32
C GLY A 106 11.67 -16.91 5.95
N ARG A 107 12.98 -17.15 6.10
CA ARG A 107 13.62 -18.43 5.74
C ARG A 107 13.18 -19.61 6.63
N ASP A 108 12.86 -19.33 7.88
CA ASP A 108 12.44 -20.34 8.86
C ASP A 108 10.91 -20.43 8.99
N LEU A 109 10.18 -19.95 7.97
CA LEU A 109 8.72 -19.97 7.93
C LEU A 109 8.23 -20.92 6.83
N THR A 110 7.27 -21.77 7.19
CA THR A 110 6.50 -22.56 6.21
C THR A 110 5.09 -22.00 6.14
N VAL A 111 4.62 -21.67 4.93
CA VAL A 111 3.27 -21.16 4.70
C VAL A 111 2.36 -22.31 4.30
N HIS A 112 1.35 -22.58 5.12
CA HIS A 112 0.31 -23.55 4.82
C HIS A 112 -0.97 -22.82 4.36
N HIS A 113 -1.50 -23.20 3.20
CA HIS A 113 -2.78 -22.68 2.72
C HIS A 113 -3.93 -23.50 3.31
N ASN A 114 -4.57 -22.99 4.36
CA ASN A 114 -5.68 -23.70 5.04
C ASN A 114 -7.02 -23.67 4.28
N ARG A 115 -7.08 -22.97 3.14
CA ARG A 115 -8.26 -22.87 2.27
C ARG A 115 -7.79 -23.01 0.83
N GLU A 116 -8.54 -23.76 0.02
CA GLU A 116 -8.29 -23.76 -1.43
C GLU A 116 -8.34 -22.32 -1.95
N PRO A 117 -7.34 -21.86 -2.71
CA PRO A 117 -7.38 -20.54 -3.29
C PRO A 117 -8.60 -20.48 -4.23
N LYS A 118 -9.58 -19.63 -3.92
CA LYS A 118 -10.67 -19.34 -4.84
C LYS A 118 -10.03 -18.83 -6.14
N ARG A 119 -10.09 -19.62 -7.22
CA ARG A 119 -9.57 -19.26 -8.55
C ARG A 119 -10.31 -18.02 -9.07
N HIS A 120 -9.84 -16.83 -8.72
CA HIS A 120 -10.34 -15.56 -9.26
C HIS A 120 -9.19 -14.76 -9.84
N TYR A 121 -8.75 -15.17 -11.04
CA TYR A 121 -8.48 -14.33 -12.23
C TYR A 121 -7.84 -15.22 -13.31
N ARG A 122 -8.65 -15.86 -14.19
CA ARG A 122 -8.12 -16.33 -15.48
C ARG A 122 -7.99 -15.08 -16.36
N ARG A 123 -6.77 -14.63 -16.64
CA ARG A 123 -6.53 -13.79 -17.82
C ARG A 123 -7.14 -14.53 -19.04
N PRO A 124 -7.88 -13.84 -19.92
CA PRO A 124 -8.22 -14.43 -21.21
C PRO A 124 -6.91 -14.88 -21.87
N ARG A 125 -6.83 -16.14 -22.31
CA ARG A 125 -5.80 -16.52 -23.29
C ARG A 125 -6.12 -15.69 -24.52
N ILE A 126 -5.28 -14.72 -24.85
CA ILE A 126 -5.22 -14.20 -26.22
C ILE A 126 -4.73 -15.40 -27.03
N SER A 127 -5.66 -16.08 -27.70
CA SER A 127 -5.29 -17.07 -28.70
C SER A 127 -4.64 -16.29 -29.84
N PRO A 128 -3.41 -16.63 -30.28
CA PRO A 128 -2.92 -16.08 -31.53
C PRO A 128 -3.86 -16.57 -32.63
N ALA A 129 -4.41 -15.63 -33.40
CA ALA A 129 -5.21 -15.94 -34.58
C ALA A 129 -4.39 -16.90 -35.45
N SER A 130 -4.89 -18.12 -35.57
CA SER A 130 -4.29 -19.14 -36.42
C SER A 130 -4.76 -18.88 -37.85
N GLY A 131 -3.89 -18.25 -38.64
CA GLY A 131 -3.70 -18.49 -40.08
C GLY A 131 -4.81 -18.12 -41.06
N MET A 132 -4.53 -17.12 -41.90
CA MET A 132 -4.83 -17.22 -43.33
C MET A 132 -3.50 -17.08 -44.09
N GLY A 133 -3.25 -18.05 -44.97
CA GLY A 133 -1.97 -18.30 -45.63
C GLY A 133 -1.61 -17.35 -46.78
N PRO A 134 -0.59 -17.72 -47.59
CA PRO A 134 0.15 -16.82 -48.47
C PRO A 134 -0.56 -16.63 -49.82
N GLY A 135 -0.46 -15.44 -50.39
CA GLY A 135 -0.97 -15.17 -51.73
C GLY A 135 -0.63 -13.78 -52.25
N PHE A 136 0.23 -13.76 -53.26
CA PHE A 136 0.55 -12.73 -54.25
C PHE A 136 1.82 -11.87 -54.05
N PRO A 137 2.79 -11.98 -55.00
CA PRO A 137 3.87 -11.04 -55.16
C PRO A 137 3.39 -9.87 -56.05
N LEU A 138 3.67 -8.64 -55.63
CA LEU A 138 3.76 -7.51 -56.56
C LEU A 138 5.11 -6.83 -56.34
N ASP A 139 5.97 -7.13 -57.29
CA ASP A 139 7.18 -6.41 -57.64
C ASP A 139 6.83 -4.95 -57.99
N CYS A 140 7.66 -4.02 -57.55
CA CYS A 140 7.80 -2.70 -58.15
C CYS A 140 9.16 -2.11 -57.72
N ARG A 141 10.25 -2.64 -58.28
CA ARG A 141 11.51 -1.89 -58.39
C ARG A 141 11.52 -1.03 -59.67
N ARG A 142 11.89 0.26 -59.46
CA ARG A 142 12.39 1.27 -60.42
C ARG A 142 11.32 1.86 -61.35
N ASN A 143 11.27 3.17 -61.64
CA ASN A 143 12.32 4.19 -61.67
C ASN A 143 11.71 5.61 -61.70
N SER A 144 12.45 6.56 -61.11
CA SER A 144 12.65 7.95 -61.58
C SER A 144 11.43 8.86 -61.84
N LEU A 145 11.26 9.91 -61.03
CA LEU A 145 11.68 11.28 -61.35
C LEU A 145 11.60 12.20 -60.10
N ALA A 146 12.46 13.21 -60.10
CA ALA A 146 12.84 14.12 -59.02
C ALA A 146 11.72 14.91 -58.31
N GLY A 147 12.00 15.34 -57.08
CA GLY A 147 11.31 16.45 -56.42
C GLY A 147 11.58 16.55 -54.91
N PHE A 148 12.49 17.43 -54.53
CA PHE A 148 13.03 17.70 -53.19
C PHE A 148 12.15 18.65 -52.34
N CYS A 149 12.55 18.82 -51.07
CA CYS A 149 12.22 19.86 -50.06
C CYS A 149 10.99 19.59 -49.17
N ASP A 150 11.01 19.70 -47.84
CA ASP A 150 11.99 20.09 -46.80
C ASP A 150 11.72 19.24 -45.53
#